data_AF-A0A1F3NRX9-F1
#
_entry.id   AF-A0A1F3NRX9-F1
#
_cell.length_a   1.000
_cell.length_b   1.000
_cell.length_c   1.000
_cell.angle_alpha   90.00
_cell.angle_beta   90.00
_cell.angle_gamma   90.00
#
_symmetry.space_group_name_H-M   'P 1'
#
loop_
_entity.id
_entity.type
_entity.pdbx_description
1 polymer ?
#
loop_
_entity_poly.entity_id
_entity_poly.type
_entity_poly.pdbx_seq_one_letter_code
_entity_poly.pdbx_strand_id
1 'polypeptide(L)'
;MSLVLNKELKISLKNSSPVTITTGTGDEMTFSRFSDSSESHNLEYDLTSNRSGKNHLVRKLKNIDYFFRIHDPDNEINIDQAVSALRESECITAVFNIDPDSLKDKNLFHLIH
;
A
#
# COMPACT_ATOMS: atom_id res chain seq x y z
N MET A 1 6.66 6.77 -6.77
CA MET A 1 6.00 6.64 -5.45
C MET A 1 6.91 5.97 -4.43
N SER A 2 7.37 4.72 -4.61
CA SER A 2 8.25 4.04 -3.63
C SER A 2 9.49 4.84 -3.21
N LEU A 3 10.20 5.46 -4.15
CA LEU A 3 11.34 6.34 -3.84
C LEU A 3 11.00 7.53 -2.95
N VAL A 4 9.78 8.06 -3.07
CA VAL A 4 9.30 9.19 -2.26
C VAL A 4 9.07 8.68 -0.84
N LEU A 5 8.35 7.58 -0.68
CA LEU A 5 8.10 6.98 0.64
C LEU A 5 9.41 6.58 1.33
N ASN A 6 10.37 6.02 0.60
CA ASN A 6 11.70 5.69 1.12
C ASN A 6 12.40 6.93 1.69
N LYS A 7 12.32 8.06 0.98
CA LYS A 7 12.92 9.33 1.42
C LYS A 7 12.21 9.90 2.65
N GLU A 8 10.88 10.00 2.61
CA GLU A 8 10.11 10.68 3.67
C GLU A 8 10.05 9.86 4.96
N LEU A 9 10.00 8.52 4.86
CA LEU A 9 9.86 7.62 6.00
C LEU A 9 11.18 6.93 6.41
N LYS A 10 12.27 7.14 5.67
CA LYS A 10 13.57 6.48 5.88
C LYS A 10 13.49 4.95 5.83
N ILE A 11 12.67 4.43 4.91
CA ILE A 11 12.49 3.00 4.63
C ILE A 11 13.13 2.61 3.29
N SER A 12 13.11 1.32 2.96
CA SER A 12 13.78 0.72 1.81
C SER A 12 12.85 -0.17 0.96
N LEU A 13 11.71 0.38 0.51
CA LEU A 13 10.78 -0.33 -0.38
C LEU A 13 11.47 -0.74 -1.67
N LYS A 14 11.48 -2.05 -1.95
CA LYS A 14 12.03 -2.67 -3.16
C LYS A 14 10.94 -3.42 -3.90
N ASN A 15 11.10 -3.62 -5.22
CA ASN A 15 10.17 -4.45 -5.99
C ASN A 15 10.00 -5.82 -5.31
N SER A 16 8.76 -6.23 -5.09
CA SER A 16 8.40 -7.52 -4.53
C SER A 16 7.41 -8.25 -5.43
N SER A 17 6.96 -9.43 -5.01
CA SER A 17 5.95 -10.19 -5.75
C SER A 17 4.69 -9.34 -5.94
N PRO A 18 4.20 -9.18 -7.18
CA PRO A 18 3.01 -8.38 -7.43
C PRO A 18 1.76 -9.07 -6.89
N VAL A 19 0.69 -8.29 -6.70
CA VAL A 19 -0.62 -8.84 -6.38
C VAL A 19 -1.29 -9.28 -7.68
N THR A 20 -1.64 -10.56 -7.77
CA THR A 20 -2.42 -11.10 -8.89
C THR A 20 -3.84 -11.44 -8.44
N ILE A 21 -4.83 -10.98 -9.19
CA ILE A 21 -6.24 -11.36 -9.01
C ILE A 21 -6.80 -11.97 -10.28
N THR A 22 -7.57 -13.04 -10.17
CA THR A 22 -8.29 -13.62 -11.30
C THR A 22 -9.69 -13.02 -11.38
N THR A 23 -10.06 -12.55 -12.57
CA THR A 23 -11.42 -12.06 -12.84
C THR A 23 -12.40 -13.22 -13.00
N GLY A 24 -13.70 -12.92 -12.94
CA GLY A 24 -14.74 -13.92 -13.25
C GLY A 24 -14.70 -14.45 -14.68
N THR A 25 -14.00 -13.76 -15.61
CA THR A 25 -13.80 -14.20 -16.99
C THR A 25 -12.55 -15.07 -17.17
N GLY A 26 -11.74 -15.27 -16.11
CA GLY A 26 -10.48 -16.03 -16.15
C GLY A 26 -9.26 -15.18 -16.47
N ASP A 27 -9.41 -13.89 -16.78
CA ASP A 27 -8.29 -12.98 -17.04
C ASP A 27 -7.55 -12.63 -15.73
N GLU A 28 -6.21 -12.55 -15.79
CA GLU A 28 -5.37 -12.18 -14.66
C GLU A 28 -5.04 -10.69 -14.63
N MET A 29 -5.40 -10.07 -13.49
CA MET A 29 -5.05 -8.74 -12.99
C MET A 29 -3.73 -8.67 -12.24
N THR A 30 -2.66 -8.04 -12.73
CA THR A 30 -1.41 -7.87 -11.93
C THR A 30 -1.20 -6.43 -11.47
N PHE A 31 -0.93 -6.25 -10.18
CA PHE A 31 -0.68 -4.94 -9.55
C PHE A 31 0.71 -4.92 -8.90
N SER A 32 1.52 -3.93 -9.24
CA SER A 32 2.88 -3.80 -8.70
C SER A 32 2.86 -3.63 -7.18
N ARG A 33 3.80 -4.29 -6.51
CA ARG A 33 4.05 -4.17 -5.08
C ARG A 33 5.51 -3.86 -4.83
N PHE A 34 5.75 -3.02 -3.85
CA PHE A 34 7.07 -2.77 -3.27
C PHE A 34 6.99 -3.06 -1.79
N SER A 35 7.99 -3.75 -1.25
CA SER A 35 7.99 -4.14 0.17
C SER A 35 9.33 -3.82 0.81
N ASP A 36 9.29 -3.55 2.11
CA ASP A 36 10.46 -3.46 2.97
C ASP A 36 10.20 -4.29 4.23
N SER A 37 11.13 -5.18 4.54
CA SER A 37 11.12 -6.05 5.71
C SER A 37 12.49 -6.05 6.40
N SER A 38 13.31 -5.03 6.14
CA SER A 38 14.68 -4.96 6.63
C SER A 38 14.76 -4.07 7.87
N GLU A 39 14.79 -4.69 9.06
CA GLU A 39 15.77 -4.48 10.14
C GLU A 39 15.22 -4.70 11.57
N SER A 40 13.91 -4.60 11.82
CA SER A 40 13.30 -5.08 13.07
C SER A 40 12.41 -6.30 12.79
N HIS A 41 12.45 -7.31 13.67
CA HIS A 41 11.90 -8.64 13.39
C HIS A 41 10.39 -8.69 13.11
N ASN A 42 9.66 -7.57 13.24
CA ASN A 42 8.22 -7.52 13.14
C ASN A 42 7.66 -6.32 12.34
N LEU A 43 8.50 -5.41 11.84
CA LEU A 43 8.05 -4.23 11.11
C LEU A 43 8.13 -4.47 9.60
N GLU A 44 6.98 -4.41 8.94
CA GLU A 44 6.89 -4.61 7.49
C GLU A 44 6.11 -3.49 6.82
N TYR A 45 6.57 -3.10 5.64
CA TYR A 45 5.94 -2.10 4.81
C TYR A 45 5.59 -2.67 3.45
N ASP A 46 4.36 -2.42 3.00
CA ASP A 46 3.94 -2.75 1.63
C ASP A 46 3.32 -1.54 0.94
N LEU A 47 3.81 -1.23 -0.24
CA LEU A 47 3.22 -0.27 -1.16
C LEU A 47 2.66 -1.02 -2.37
N THR A 48 1.33 -1.15 -2.45
CA THR A 48 0.64 -1.83 -3.54
C THR A 48 -0.07 -0.82 -4.44
N SER A 49 0.15 -0.89 -5.75
CA SER A 49 -0.60 -0.10 -6.74
C SER A 49 -2.06 -0.52 -6.72
N ASN A 50 -2.98 0.44 -6.65
CA ASN A 50 -4.39 0.14 -6.85
C ASN A 50 -4.73 -0.03 -8.34
N ARG A 51 -3.86 0.35 -9.27
CA ARG A 51 -4.16 0.38 -10.70
C ARG A 51 -3.33 -0.62 -11.51
N SER A 52 -4.01 -1.27 -12.45
CA SER A 52 -3.41 -2.11 -13.50
C SER A 52 -4.11 -1.80 -14.84
N GLY A 53 -3.46 -1.02 -15.70
CA GLY A 53 -4.05 -0.53 -16.94
C GLY A 53 -5.30 0.34 -16.68
N LYS A 54 -6.48 -0.18 -17.04
CA LYS A 54 -7.79 0.47 -16.79
C LYS A 54 -8.51 -0.07 -15.55
N ASN A 55 -7.95 -1.11 -14.92
CA ASN A 55 -8.58 -1.80 -13.80
C ASN A 55 -8.03 -1.32 -12.46
N HIS A 56 -8.84 -1.54 -11.41
CA HIS A 56 -8.48 -1.23 -10.03
C HIS A 56 -8.58 -2.47 -9.14
N LEU A 57 -7.63 -2.61 -8.21
CA LEU A 57 -7.58 -3.68 -7.22
C LEU A 57 -8.77 -3.53 -6.27
N VAL A 58 -8.89 -2.38 -5.61
CA VAL A 58 -10.03 -2.01 -4.75
C VAL A 58 -10.90 -1.02 -5.52
N ARG A 59 -11.93 -1.53 -6.18
CA ARG A 59 -12.76 -0.73 -7.10
C ARG A 59 -13.52 0.39 -6.39
N LYS A 60 -13.88 0.19 -5.11
CA LYS A 60 -14.53 1.22 -4.29
C LYS A 60 -13.66 2.45 -4.06
N LEU A 61 -12.33 2.28 -4.15
CA LEU A 61 -11.34 3.33 -3.93
C LEU A 61 -10.62 3.68 -5.24
N LYS A 62 -11.34 3.74 -6.36
CA LYS A 62 -10.76 4.05 -7.69
C LYS A 62 -10.00 5.37 -7.80
N ASN A 63 -10.19 6.29 -6.86
CA ASN A 63 -9.48 7.57 -6.81
C ASN A 63 -8.17 7.50 -6.01
N ILE A 64 -7.86 6.34 -5.42
CA ILE A 64 -6.62 6.09 -4.69
C ILE A 64 -5.66 5.38 -5.62
N ASP A 65 -4.45 5.94 -5.78
CA ASP A 65 -3.42 5.38 -6.66
C ASP A 65 -2.68 4.21 -6.01
N TYR A 66 -2.42 4.30 -4.70
CA TYR A 66 -1.62 3.33 -3.96
C TYR A 66 -2.19 3.06 -2.57
N PHE A 67 -2.01 1.83 -2.10
CA PHE A 67 -2.21 1.45 -0.71
C PHE A 67 -0.85 1.26 -0.05
N PHE A 68 -0.65 1.93 1.08
CA PHE A 68 0.53 1.77 1.91
C PHE A 68 0.13 1.10 3.21
N ARG A 69 0.58 -0.12 3.43
CA ARG A 69 0.37 -0.91 4.64
C ARG A 69 1.63 -0.80 5.50
N ILE A 70 1.39 -0.61 6.80
CA ILE A 70 2.40 -0.69 7.86
C ILE A 70 1.95 -1.83 8.77
N HIS A 71 2.74 -2.89 8.86
CA HIS A 71 2.56 -3.94 9.86
C HIS A 71 3.55 -3.66 10.99
N ASP A 72 3.02 -3.27 12.14
CA ASP A 72 3.79 -2.85 13.29
C ASP A 72 3.14 -3.39 14.58
N PRO A 73 3.33 -4.68 14.88
CA PRO A 73 2.69 -5.33 16.03
C PRO A 73 3.27 -4.85 17.37
N ASP A 74 4.49 -4.28 17.36
CA ASP A 74 5.14 -3.72 18.54
C ASP A 74 4.79 -2.23 18.75
N ASN A 75 4.02 -1.64 17.82
CA ASN A 75 3.56 -0.24 17.85
C ASN A 75 4.73 0.76 18.00
N GLU A 76 5.81 0.51 17.28
CA GLU A 76 7.03 1.32 17.22
C GLU A 76 6.84 2.61 16.39
N ILE A 77 5.95 2.57 15.41
CA ILE A 77 5.71 3.64 14.45
C ILE A 77 4.63 4.60 14.94
N ASN A 78 4.99 5.88 14.95
CA ASN A 78 4.01 6.96 15.10
C ASN A 78 3.30 7.20 13.75
N ILE A 79 2.09 6.66 13.61
CA ILE A 79 1.28 6.79 12.39
C ILE A 79 0.98 8.26 12.04
N ASP A 80 0.70 9.12 13.02
CA ASP A 80 0.39 10.52 12.76
C ASP A 80 1.59 11.28 12.19
N GLN A 81 2.80 10.97 12.68
CA GLN A 81 4.04 11.51 12.13
C GLN A 81 4.29 11.00 10.71
N ALA A 82 4.09 9.70 10.45
CA ALA A 82 4.23 9.13 9.11
C ALA A 82 3.25 9.78 8.11
N VAL A 83 1.98 9.92 8.50
CA VAL A 83 0.96 10.59 7.67
C VAL A 83 1.31 12.04 7.40
N SER A 84 1.82 12.76 8.41
CA SER A 84 2.24 14.16 8.26
C SER A 84 3.40 14.29 7.28
N ALA A 85 4.44 13.47 7.43
CA ALA A 85 5.59 13.45 6.50
C ALA A 85 5.16 13.15 5.05
N LEU A 86 4.24 12.20 4.86
CA LEU A 86 3.72 11.89 3.52
C LEU A 86 2.92 13.06 2.92
N ARG A 87 2.14 13.79 3.73
CA ARG A 87 1.36 14.96 3.27
C ARG A 87 2.22 16.17 2.91
N GLU A 88 3.42 16.28 3.46
CA GLU A 88 4.37 17.34 3.11
C GLU A 88 5.05 17.10 1.75
N SER A 89 4.94 15.89 1.20
CA SER A 89 5.49 15.58 -0.12
C SER A 89 4.68 16.21 -1.25
N GLU A 90 5.32 17.01 -2.09
CA GLU A 90 4.68 17.70 -3.23
C GLU A 90 3.99 16.76 -4.24
N CYS A 91 4.41 15.49 -4.30
CA CYS A 91 3.86 14.49 -5.22
C CYS A 91 2.71 13.66 -4.64
N ILE A 92 2.35 13.88 -3.37
CA ILE A 92 1.25 13.20 -2.69
C ILE A 92 0.10 14.19 -2.53
N THR A 93 -0.95 14.02 -3.32
CA THR A 93 -2.12 14.89 -3.28
C THR A 93 -2.92 14.74 -1.98
N ALA A 94 -3.01 13.53 -1.44
CA ALA A 94 -3.76 13.25 -0.22
C ALA A 94 -3.31 11.92 0.42
N VAL A 95 -3.46 11.83 1.74
CA VAL A 95 -3.22 10.64 2.56
C VAL A 95 -4.41 10.40 3.48
N PHE A 96 -4.95 9.19 3.44
CA PHE A 96 -6.10 8.77 4.22
C PHE A 96 -5.77 7.50 4.99
N ASN A 97 -6.08 7.49 6.29
CA ASN A 97 -6.08 6.26 7.06
C ASN A 97 -7.34 5.48 6.70
N ILE A 98 -7.16 4.22 6.31
CA ILE A 98 -8.24 3.32 5.95
C ILE A 98 -8.40 2.33 7.09
N ASP A 99 -9.59 2.30 7.67
CA ASP A 99 -10.01 1.19 8.51
C ASP A 99 -10.48 0.05 7.58
N PRO A 100 -9.76 -1.09 7.51
CA PRO A 100 -10.14 -2.20 6.64
C PRO A 100 -11.50 -2.79 7.00
N ASP A 101 -11.91 -2.76 8.28
CA ASP A 101 -13.21 -3.30 8.72
C ASP A 101 -14.38 -2.43 8.24
N SER A 102 -14.13 -1.13 8.02
CA SER A 102 -15.12 -0.20 7.47
C SER A 102 -15.38 -0.42 5.97
N LEU A 103 -14.48 -1.10 5.25
CA LEU A 103 -14.53 -1.22 3.80
C LEU A 103 -14.97 -2.62 3.36
N LYS A 104 -16.22 -2.75 2.87
CA LYS A 104 -16.72 -4.01 2.30
C LYS A 104 -16.23 -4.23 0.86
N ASP A 105 -14.94 -4.49 0.65
CA ASP A 105 -14.42 -4.90 -0.67
C ASP A 105 -13.68 -6.23 -0.54
N LYS A 106 -14.07 -7.20 -1.38
CA LYS A 106 -13.49 -8.53 -1.35
C LYS A 106 -12.02 -8.52 -1.70
N ASN A 107 -11.47 -7.52 -2.38
CA ASN A 107 -10.07 -7.54 -2.78
C ASN A 107 -9.12 -6.98 -1.70
N LEU A 108 -9.64 -6.50 -0.56
CA LEU A 108 -8.82 -5.98 0.53
C LEU A 108 -7.91 -7.04 1.15
N PHE A 109 -8.35 -8.29 1.22
CA PHE A 109 -7.51 -9.35 1.80
C PHE A 109 -6.22 -9.55 1.01
N HIS A 110 -6.17 -9.16 -0.27
CA HIS A 110 -4.93 -9.23 -1.06
C HIS A 110 -3.87 -8.22 -0.61
N LEU A 111 -4.25 -7.19 0.16
CA LEU A 111 -3.36 -6.17 0.70
C LEU A 111 -2.73 -6.57 2.03
N ILE A 112 -3.25 -7.61 2.69
CA ILE A 112 -2.78 -8.11 3.98
C ILE A 112 -2.02 -9.40 3.71
N HIS A 113 -0.71 -9.40 3.96
CA HIS A 113 0.16 -10.56 3.77
C HIS A 113 1.02 -10.80 5.01
#